data_AF-A0A2A5M3B9-F1
#
_entry.id   AF-A0A2A5M3B9-F1
#
_cell.length_a   1.000
_cell.length_b   1.000
_cell.length_c   1.000
_cell.angle_alpha   90.00
_cell.angle_beta   90.00
_cell.angle_gamma   90.00
#
_symmetry.space_group_name_H-M   'P 1'
#
loop_
_entity.id
_entity.type
_entity.pdbx_description
1 polymer ?
#
loop_
_entity_poly.entity_id
_entity_poly.type
_entity_poly.pdbx_seq_one_letter_code
_entity_poly.pdbx_strand_id
1 'polypeptide(L)'
;IVDSASCVAHWGIQCDACYRACPLIDRALKLELKRNERTAKHAFLLPSVDHEVCVGCGLCELACITEKPAIRVLPREYVLGKAGSHYVKGWDEKDEGRIKNADTSKHFNAKKATNYLNDGEL
;
A
#
# COMPACT_ATOMS: atom_id res chain seq x y z
N ILE A 1 -0.36 -0.43 -9.89
CA ILE A 1 -1.53 -0.23 -9.01
C ILE A 1 -2.67 -1.11 -9.49
N VAL A 2 -3.39 -1.74 -8.58
CA VAL A 2 -4.67 -2.40 -8.86
C VAL A 2 -5.79 -1.53 -8.30
N ASP A 3 -6.77 -1.20 -9.15
CA ASP A 3 -8.03 -0.58 -8.76
C ASP A 3 -9.00 -1.68 -8.30
N SER A 4 -9.12 -1.82 -6.97
CA SER A 4 -10.01 -2.78 -6.34
C SER A 4 -11.49 -2.51 -6.62
N ALA A 5 -11.89 -1.29 -7.01
CA ALA A 5 -13.29 -0.97 -7.31
C ALA A 5 -13.71 -1.54 -8.67
N SER A 6 -12.82 -1.51 -9.67
CA SER A 6 -13.10 -1.98 -11.03
C SER A 6 -12.62 -3.42 -11.30
N CYS A 7 -11.77 -3.96 -10.44
CA CYS A 7 -11.22 -5.30 -10.63
C CYS A 7 -12.27 -6.39 -10.33
N VAL A 8 -12.65 -7.15 -11.34
CA VAL A 8 -13.63 -8.26 -11.21
C VAL A 8 -13.22 -9.33 -10.19
N ALA A 9 -11.92 -9.52 -9.95
CA ALA A 9 -11.43 -10.46 -8.94
C ALA A 9 -11.81 -10.00 -7.51
N HIS A 10 -11.86 -8.69 -7.26
CA HIS A 10 -12.36 -8.12 -6.01
C HIS A 10 -13.88 -8.26 -5.86
N TRP A 11 -14.61 -8.46 -6.96
CA TRP A 11 -16.05 -8.75 -6.94
C TRP A 11 -16.35 -10.24 -6.69
N GLY A 12 -15.32 -11.08 -6.61
CA GLY A 12 -15.46 -12.52 -6.38
C GLY A 12 -15.56 -13.37 -7.64
N ILE A 13 -15.29 -12.78 -8.81
CA ILE A 13 -15.12 -13.54 -10.05
C ILE A 13 -13.73 -14.17 -10.04
N GLN A 14 -13.63 -15.45 -10.41
CA GLN A 14 -12.35 -16.15 -10.51
C GLN A 14 -11.59 -15.69 -11.77
N CYS A 15 -10.88 -14.58 -11.66
CA CYS A 15 -10.08 -13.99 -12.73
C CYS A 15 -8.59 -13.95 -12.33
N ASP A 16 -7.74 -14.54 -13.16
CA ASP A 16 -6.28 -14.61 -12.98
C ASP A 16 -5.53 -14.14 -14.25
N ALA A 17 -6.18 -13.40 -15.13
CA ALA A 17 -5.64 -13.01 -16.44
C ALA A 17 -4.33 -12.20 -16.33
N CYS A 18 -4.31 -11.17 -15.48
CA CYS A 18 -3.11 -10.36 -15.26
C CYS A 18 -1.98 -11.17 -14.59
N TYR A 19 -2.33 -12.15 -13.76
CA TYR A 19 -1.38 -13.06 -13.11
C TYR A 19 -0.69 -13.98 -14.11
N ARG A 20 -1.46 -14.63 -14.98
CA ARG A 20 -0.90 -15.48 -16.05
C ARG A 20 -0.11 -14.70 -17.10
N ALA A 21 -0.43 -13.43 -17.32
CA ALA A 21 0.28 -12.57 -18.25
C ALA A 21 1.63 -12.04 -17.71
N CYS A 22 1.86 -12.12 -16.40
CA CYS A 22 3.11 -11.64 -15.82
C CYS A 22 4.26 -12.60 -16.15
N PRO A 23 5.41 -12.14 -16.68
CA PRO A 23 6.59 -13.00 -16.88
C PRO A 23 7.28 -13.40 -15.57
N LEU A 24 6.98 -12.69 -14.48
CA LEU A 24 7.53 -12.90 -13.14
C LEU A 24 6.42 -13.34 -12.18
N ILE A 25 5.69 -14.40 -12.56
CA ILE A 25 4.63 -15.03 -11.74
C ILE A 25 5.16 -15.37 -10.35
N ASP A 26 4.33 -15.16 -9.33
CA ASP A 26 4.59 -15.37 -7.90
C ASP A 26 5.73 -14.53 -7.31
N ARG A 27 6.40 -13.72 -8.13
CA ARG A 27 7.48 -12.82 -7.73
C ARG A 27 7.02 -11.37 -7.81
N ALA A 28 6.72 -10.88 -9.01
CA ALA A 28 6.21 -9.51 -9.23
C ALA A 28 4.69 -9.40 -9.10
N LEU A 29 3.95 -10.45 -9.47
CA LEU A 29 2.51 -10.51 -9.31
C LEU A 29 2.11 -11.80 -8.59
N LYS A 30 1.45 -11.66 -7.46
CA LYS A 30 1.01 -12.76 -6.57
C LYS A 30 -0.52 -12.76 -6.50
N LEU A 31 -1.11 -13.90 -6.15
CA LEU A 31 -2.53 -13.99 -5.83
C LEU A 31 -2.69 -14.17 -4.32
N GLU A 32 -3.32 -13.18 -3.68
CA GLU A 32 -3.71 -13.26 -2.28
C GLU A 32 -5.06 -13.95 -2.16
N LEU A 33 -5.08 -15.05 -1.41
CA LEU A 33 -6.29 -15.80 -1.12
C LEU A 33 -7.00 -15.19 0.08
N LYS A 34 -8.16 -14.56 -0.17
CA LYS A 34 -9.04 -14.06 0.91
C LYS A 34 -10.32 -14.87 0.97
N ARG A 35 -10.74 -15.27 2.16
CA ARG A 35 -11.99 -16.03 2.33
C ARG A 35 -13.20 -15.15 2.01
N ASN A 36 -14.15 -15.66 1.22
CA ASN A 36 -15.41 -14.96 0.98
C ASN A 36 -16.39 -15.19 2.13
N GLU A 37 -16.64 -14.15 2.92
CA GLU A 37 -17.55 -14.20 4.07
C GLU A 37 -19.01 -14.48 3.67
N ARG A 38 -19.44 -14.02 2.48
CA ARG A 38 -20.84 -14.16 2.02
C ARG A 38 -21.20 -15.61 1.65
N THR A 39 -20.27 -16.35 1.04
CA THR A 39 -20.56 -17.70 0.53
C THR A 39 -19.82 -18.79 1.27
N ALA A 40 -18.81 -18.46 2.08
CA ALA A 40 -17.95 -19.34 2.88
C ALA A 40 -17.25 -20.49 2.12
N LYS A 41 -17.53 -20.68 0.82
CA LYS A 41 -17.05 -21.79 -0.03
C LYS A 41 -15.99 -21.37 -1.03
N HIS A 42 -15.99 -20.11 -1.49
CA HIS A 42 -15.04 -19.62 -2.49
C HIS A 42 -14.03 -18.64 -1.86
N ALA A 43 -12.78 -18.68 -2.33
CA ALA A 43 -11.77 -17.67 -2.01
C ALA A 43 -11.75 -16.60 -3.11
N PHE A 44 -11.55 -15.34 -2.72
CA PHE A 44 -11.14 -14.29 -3.64
C PHE A 44 -9.68 -14.52 -4.05
N LEU A 45 -9.40 -14.35 -5.34
CA LEU A 45 -8.06 -14.39 -5.92
C LEU A 45 -7.59 -12.96 -6.16
N LEU A 46 -7.12 -12.27 -5.13
CA LEU A 46 -6.80 -10.84 -5.23
C LEU A 46 -5.39 -10.66 -5.82
N PRO A 47 -5.23 -10.00 -6.98
CA PRO A 47 -3.90 -9.75 -7.52
C PRO A 47 -3.16 -8.71 -6.67
N SER A 48 -1.96 -9.08 -6.23
CA SER A 48 -1.06 -8.25 -5.41
C SER A 48 0.26 -8.04 -6.15
N VAL A 49 0.68 -6.78 -6.30
CA VAL A 49 1.87 -6.41 -7.07
C VAL A 49 3.02 -6.13 -6.11
N ASP A 50 4.12 -6.85 -6.27
CA ASP A 50 5.36 -6.57 -5.57
C ASP A 50 6.16 -5.50 -6.34
N HIS A 51 6.17 -4.28 -5.80
CA HIS A 51 6.76 -3.12 -6.47
C HIS A 51 8.29 -3.18 -6.56
N GLU A 52 8.96 -3.94 -5.69
CA GLU A 52 10.43 -4.09 -5.73
C GLU A 52 10.85 -4.99 -6.90
N VAL A 53 10.07 -6.03 -7.17
CA VAL A 53 10.35 -7.03 -8.21
C VAL A 53 9.72 -6.66 -9.56
N CYS A 54 8.60 -5.94 -9.56
CA CYS A 54 7.92 -5.53 -10.78
C CYS A 54 8.80 -4.63 -11.66
N VAL A 55 9.00 -5.04 -12.91
CA VAL A 55 9.81 -4.33 -13.91
C VAL A 55 9.01 -3.34 -14.76
N GLY A 56 7.69 -3.25 -14.58
CA GLY A 56 6.85 -2.30 -15.29
C GLY A 56 6.60 -2.61 -16.77
N CYS A 57 6.63 -3.88 -17.18
CA CYS A 57 6.47 -4.30 -18.58
C CYS A 57 5.08 -4.02 -19.21
N GLY A 58 4.04 -3.72 -18.42
CA GLY A 58 2.71 -3.38 -18.92
C GLY A 58 1.85 -4.55 -19.42
N LEU A 59 2.37 -5.78 -19.49
CA LEU A 59 1.63 -6.95 -19.98
C LEU A 59 0.33 -7.23 -19.20
N CYS A 60 0.33 -6.94 -17.90
CA CYS A 60 -0.86 -7.09 -17.06
C CYS A 60 -1.99 -6.11 -17.42
N GLU A 61 -1.68 -4.93 -17.95
CA GLU A 61 -2.68 -3.95 -18.40
C GLU A 61 -3.36 -4.44 -19.67
N LEU A 62 -2.57 -4.95 -20.61
CA LEU A 62 -3.06 -5.49 -21.89
C LEU A 62 -3.90 -6.76 -21.70
N ALA A 63 -3.54 -7.59 -20.71
CA ALA A 63 -4.27 -8.81 -20.40
C ALA A 63 -5.55 -8.57 -19.57
N CYS A 64 -5.79 -7.35 -19.10
CA CYS A 64 -6.95 -7.06 -18.29
C CYS A 64 -8.23 -7.14 -19.13
N ILE A 65 -9.22 -7.91 -18.66
CA ILE A 65 -10.47 -8.15 -19.40
C ILE A 65 -11.51 -7.03 -19.27
N THR A 66 -11.26 -6.03 -18.42
CA THR A 66 -12.16 -4.90 -18.23
C THR A 66 -11.98 -3.88 -19.36
N GLU A 67 -13.04 -3.15 -19.73
CA GLU A 67 -12.99 -2.14 -20.80
C GLU A 67 -11.88 -1.10 -20.59
N LYS A 68 -11.70 -0.67 -19.35
CA LYS A 68 -10.52 0.07 -18.89
C LYS A 68 -9.72 -0.83 -17.95
N PRO A 69 -8.41 -0.98 -18.13
CA PRO A 69 -7.60 -1.86 -17.28
C PRO A 69 -7.74 -1.52 -15.80
N ALA A 70 -8.20 -2.48 -15.00
CA ALA A 70 -8.27 -2.34 -13.55
C ALA A 70 -6.87 -2.42 -12.91
N ILE A 71 -5.85 -2.89 -13.62
CA ILE A 71 -4.45 -2.83 -13.22
C ILE A 71 -3.71 -1.88 -14.14
N ARG A 72 -2.89 -0.99 -13.58
CA ARG A 72 -2.13 0.04 -14.30
C ARG A 72 -0.69 0.11 -13.80
N VAL A 73 0.27 0.21 -14.71
CA VAL A 73 1.68 0.48 -14.42
C VAL A 73 1.86 1.98 -14.37
N LEU A 74 2.45 2.46 -13.28
CA LEU A 74 2.75 3.88 -13.07
C LEU A 74 4.19 4.01 -12.57
N PRO A 75 4.88 5.12 -12.86
CA PRO A 75 6.20 5.36 -12.29
C PRO A 75 6.15 5.38 -10.76
N ARG A 76 7.21 4.84 -10.14
CA ARG A 76 7.28 4.63 -8.68
C ARG A 76 7.03 5.92 -7.88
N GLU A 77 7.49 7.05 -8.38
CA GLU A 77 7.37 8.37 -7.74
C GLU A 77 5.92 8.82 -7.54
N TYR A 78 4.98 8.39 -8.39
CA TYR A 78 3.56 8.74 -8.28
C TYR A 78 2.79 7.81 -7.34
N VAL A 79 3.39 6.69 -6.94
CA VAL A 79 2.69 5.60 -6.24
C VAL A 79 3.24 5.38 -4.83
N LEU A 80 4.56 5.35 -4.69
CA LEU A 80 5.20 5.02 -3.43
C LEU A 80 5.19 6.22 -2.51
N GLY A 81 4.53 6.06 -1.35
CA GLY A 81 4.61 7.03 -0.27
C GLY A 81 5.94 6.93 0.48
N LYS A 82 6.26 7.98 1.26
CA LYS A 82 7.38 8.00 2.19
C LYS A 82 6.87 8.15 3.60
N ALA A 83 7.26 7.24 4.49
CA ALA A 83 6.94 7.38 5.91
C ALA A 83 7.66 8.60 6.50
N GLY A 84 6.93 9.42 7.26
CA GLY A 84 7.51 10.56 8.00
C GLY A 84 8.55 10.11 9.03
N SER A 85 9.34 11.05 9.57
CA SER A 85 10.38 10.77 10.57
C SER A 85 9.86 10.14 11.87
N HIS A 86 8.58 10.35 12.20
CA HIS A 86 7.95 9.81 13.41
C HIS A 86 7.53 8.35 13.31
N TYR A 87 7.48 7.77 12.09
CA TYR A 87 7.06 6.39 11.86
C TYR A 87 8.26 5.60 11.36
N VAL A 88 8.95 4.95 12.29
CA VAL A 88 10.15 4.14 12.04
C VAL A 88 9.84 2.68 12.29
N LYS A 89 10.24 1.81 11.36
CA LYS A 89 10.16 0.36 11.47
C LYS A 89 11.33 -0.16 12.32
N GLY A 90 11.08 -0.41 13.60
CA GLY A 90 12.12 -0.90 14.53
C GLY A 90 12.68 -2.29 14.22
N TRP A 91 12.06 -3.06 13.31
CA TRP A 91 12.55 -4.37 12.87
C TRP A 91 13.40 -4.30 11.58
N ASP A 92 13.56 -3.11 11.00
CA ASP A 92 14.35 -2.86 9.79
C ASP A 92 15.55 -2.00 10.19
N GLU A 93 16.74 -2.61 10.32
CA GLU A 93 17.95 -1.94 10.83
C GLU A 93 18.28 -0.65 10.06
N LYS A 94 18.00 -0.63 8.74
CA LYS A 94 18.23 0.55 7.90
C LYS A 94 17.26 1.67 8.23
N ASP A 95 15.99 1.33 8.50
CA ASP A 95 14.97 2.31 8.86
C ASP A 95 15.13 2.78 10.30
N GLU A 96 15.47 1.88 11.23
CA GLU A 96 15.76 2.20 12.64
C GLU A 96 16.90 3.23 12.77
N GLY A 97 17.90 3.15 11.89
CA GLY A 97 18.98 4.14 11.80
C GLY A 97 18.50 5.59 11.62
N ARG A 98 17.27 5.82 11.12
CA ARG A 98 16.69 7.16 10.97
C ARG A 98 16.43 7.86 12.31
N ILE A 99 16.27 7.11 13.40
CA ILE A 99 16.06 7.66 14.76
C ILE A 99 17.26 8.52 15.17
N LYS A 100 18.48 8.15 14.76
CA LYS A 100 19.70 8.91 15.06
C LYS A 100 19.68 10.34 14.53
N ASN A 101 18.91 10.58 13.47
CA ASN A 101 18.78 11.88 12.82
C ASN A 101 17.45 12.58 13.18
N ALA A 102 16.65 12.02 14.09
CA ALA A 102 15.40 12.62 14.50
C ALA A 102 15.69 13.76 15.48
N ASP A 103 15.14 14.94 15.19
CA ASP A 103 15.16 16.06 16.13
C ASP A 103 14.29 15.72 17.35
N THR A 104 14.94 15.41 18.47
CA THR A 104 14.29 15.13 19.75
C THR A 104 14.12 16.38 20.60
N SER A 105 14.46 17.57 20.10
CA SER A 105 14.34 18.81 20.84
C SER A 105 12.85 19.09 21.13
N LYS A 106 12.44 18.78 22.35
CA LYS A 106 11.12 19.18 22.84
C LYS A 106 11.21 20.65 23.22
N HIS A 107 10.68 21.53 22.37
CA HIS A 107 10.46 22.93 22.73
C HIS A 107 9.27 23.03 23.69
N PHE A 108 9.50 22.72 24.97
CA PHE A 108 8.52 22.97 26.01
C PHE A 108 8.42 24.47 26.26
N ASN A 109 7.26 25.07 25.98
CA ASN A 109 6.94 26.39 26.51
C ASN A 109 6.64 26.23 28.01
N ALA A 110 7.62 26.58 28.84
CA ALA A 110 7.52 26.48 30.31
C ALA A 110 6.31 27.22 30.90
N LYS A 111 5.79 28.23 30.21
CA LYS A 111 4.62 29.02 30.65
C LYS A 111 3.29 28.51 30.10
N LYS A 112 3.27 27.45 29.27
CA LYS A 112 2.04 26.95 28.64
C LYS A 112 1.00 26.50 29.67
N ALA A 113 1.44 25.79 30.72
CA ALA A 113 0.56 25.32 31.78
C ALA A 113 0.00 26.49 32.61
N THR A 114 0.83 27.48 32.94
CA THR A 114 0.38 28.67 33.68
C THR A 114 -0.52 29.56 32.85
N ASN A 115 -0.24 29.73 31.56
CA ASN A 115 -1.08 30.55 30.67
C ASN A 115 -2.45 29.91 30.46
N TYR A 116 -2.53 28.58 30.27
CA TYR A 116 -3.81 27.86 30.19
C TYR A 116 -4.69 28.05 31.43
N LEU A 117 -4.10 28.14 32.62
CA LEU A 117 -4.82 28.36 33.87
C LEU A 117 -5.23 29.82 34.09
N ASN A 118 -4.59 30.77 33.39
CA ASN A 118 -4.78 32.21 33.57
C ASN A 118 -5.56 32.89 32.44
N ASP A 119 -5.66 32.28 31.25
CA ASP A 119 -6.30 32.88 30.07
C ASP A 119 -7.84 32.80 30.07
N GLY A 120 -8.46 32.14 31.04
CA GLY A 120 -9.85 32.40 31.44
C GLY A 120 -10.96 32.28 30.38
N GLU A 121 -10.78 31.55 29.28
CA GLU A 121 -11.85 31.34 28.29
C GLU A 121 -12.78 30.16 28.66
N LEU A 122 -13.99 30.54 29.10
CA LEU A 122 -15.27 29.93 28.75
C LEU A 122 -15.89 30.77 27.61
#